data_AF-A0A507WLD4-F1
#
_entry.id   AF-A0A507WLD4-F1
#
_cell.length_a   1.000
_cell.length_b   1.000
_cell.length_c   1.000
_cell.angle_alpha   90.00
_cell.angle_beta   90.00
_cell.angle_gamma   90.00
#
_symmetry.space_group_name_H-M   'P 1'
#
loop_
_entity.id
_entity.type
_entity.pdbx_description
1 polymer ?
#
loop_
_entity_poly.entity_id
_entity_poly.type
_entity_poly.pdbx_seq_one_letter_code
_entity_poly.pdbx_strand_id
1 'polypeptide(L)'
;MRKSSSIRFVTQVERDLVLLKSVLKTFAHQPNTDWNYQAEGYVDVVLLDMDEHYLSKLEYARSLGRVVVLYAKDVTHLPVNTLVLHKPARARDVLSMLSAAEVSLNALNKQAQAATHVTKVVDNHRPLVVDEHKTAFAY
;
A
#
# COMPACT_ATOMS: atom_id res chain seq x y z
N MET A 1 10.46 -15.63 9.68
CA MET A 1 9.02 -15.66 9.32
C MET A 1 8.87 -14.88 8.03
N ARG A 2 8.24 -15.43 6.98
CA ARG A 2 7.99 -14.68 5.74
C ARG A 2 6.89 -13.65 5.97
N LYS A 3 6.95 -12.53 5.27
CA LYS A 3 5.89 -11.52 5.31
C LYS A 3 4.69 -12.04 4.50
N SER A 4 3.48 -11.85 5.00
CA SER A 4 2.28 -12.09 4.19
C SER A 4 1.75 -10.76 3.67
N SER A 5 1.41 -10.68 2.38
CA SER A 5 0.77 -9.50 1.78
C SER A 5 -0.48 -9.91 1.03
N SER A 6 -1.50 -9.05 1.07
CA SER A 6 -2.82 -9.29 0.46
C SER A 6 -3.01 -8.46 -0.81
N ILE A 7 -3.63 -9.06 -1.83
CA ILE A 7 -3.95 -8.38 -3.08
C ILE A 7 -5.40 -8.61 -3.52
N ARG A 8 -6.03 -7.56 -4.04
CA ARG A 8 -7.34 -7.62 -4.71
C ARG A 8 -7.22 -7.23 -6.18
N PHE A 9 -7.99 -7.90 -7.02
CA PHE A 9 -8.15 -7.56 -8.44
C PHE A 9 -9.52 -6.94 -8.66
N VAL A 10 -9.54 -5.72 -9.21
CA VAL A 10 -10.74 -4.97 -9.58
C VAL A 10 -10.75 -4.84 -11.10
N THR A 11 -11.31 -5.84 -11.77
CA THR A 11 -11.48 -5.90 -13.22
C THR A 11 -12.84 -6.48 -13.55
N GLN A 12 -13.45 -6.01 -14.64
CA GLN A 12 -14.68 -6.59 -15.21
C GLN A 12 -14.38 -7.67 -16.24
N VAL A 13 -13.11 -7.84 -16.63
CA VAL A 13 -12.69 -8.82 -17.63
C VAL A 13 -12.42 -10.15 -16.95
N GLU A 14 -13.37 -11.08 -17.03
CA GLU A 14 -13.30 -12.39 -16.36
C GLU A 14 -12.05 -13.19 -16.76
N ARG A 15 -11.68 -13.16 -18.04
CA ARG A 15 -10.47 -13.82 -18.53
C ARG A 15 -9.20 -13.33 -17.82
N ASP A 16 -9.09 -12.03 -17.62
CA ASP A 16 -7.94 -11.42 -16.96
C ASP A 16 -7.95 -11.76 -15.47
N LEU A 17 -9.13 -11.74 -14.83
CA LEU A 17 -9.28 -12.17 -13.44
C LEU A 17 -8.80 -13.60 -13.22
N VAL A 18 -9.21 -14.53 -14.10
CA VAL A 18 -8.79 -15.94 -14.04
C VAL A 18 -7.29 -16.08 -14.24
N LEU A 19 -6.71 -15.35 -15.20
CA LEU A 19 -5.27 -15.34 -15.44
C LEU A 19 -4.50 -14.85 -14.20
N LEU A 20 -4.88 -13.68 -13.67
CA LEU A 20 -4.22 -13.05 -12.52
C LEU A 20 -4.30 -13.95 -11.28
N LYS A 21 -5.47 -14.55 -11.00
CA LYS A 21 -5.64 -15.52 -9.91
C LYS A 21 -4.79 -16.77 -10.10
N SER A 22 -4.70 -17.28 -11.33
CA SER A 22 -3.92 -18.48 -11.65
C SER A 22 -2.42 -18.25 -11.49
N VAL A 23 -1.92 -17.11 -11.96
CA VAL A 23 -0.53 -16.70 -11.80
C VAL A 23 -0.22 -16.51 -10.31
N LEU A 24 -1.09 -15.81 -9.59
CA LEU A 24 -0.92 -15.63 -8.15
C LEU A 24 -0.91 -16.96 -7.41
N LYS A 25 -1.85 -17.86 -7.65
CA LYS A 25 -1.88 -19.18 -6.99
C LYS A 25 -0.60 -19.99 -7.25
N THR A 26 -0.06 -19.91 -8.47
CA THR A 26 1.14 -20.66 -8.86
C THR A 26 2.42 -20.05 -8.29
N PHE A 27 2.52 -18.72 -8.25
CA PHE A 27 3.77 -18.02 -7.97
C PHE A 27 3.69 -17.03 -6.80
N ALA A 28 2.65 -17.09 -5.98
CA ALA A 28 2.45 -16.26 -4.79
C ALA A 28 3.58 -16.37 -3.77
N HIS A 29 4.18 -17.55 -3.68
CA HIS A 29 5.26 -17.85 -2.75
C HIS A 29 6.58 -17.30 -3.29
N GLN A 30 6.87 -16.04 -2.97
CA GLN A 30 8.15 -15.42 -3.26
C GLN A 30 9.11 -15.63 -2.07
N PRO A 31 10.44 -15.50 -2.26
CA PRO A 31 11.41 -15.75 -1.19
C PRO A 31 11.16 -14.95 0.10
N ASN A 32 10.68 -13.72 -0.03
CA ASN A 32 10.49 -12.77 1.08
C ASN A 32 9.03 -12.58 1.50
N THR A 33 8.11 -12.66 0.53
CA THR A 33 6.71 -12.33 0.71
C THR A 33 5.81 -13.41 0.12
N ASP A 34 4.87 -13.90 0.91
CA ASP A 34 3.80 -14.78 0.45
C ASP A 34 2.56 -13.94 0.14
N TRP A 35 2.17 -13.91 -1.14
CA TRP A 35 1.06 -13.11 -1.64
C TRP A 35 -0.26 -13.87 -1.65
N ASN A 36 -1.33 -13.28 -1.13
CA ASN A 36 -2.64 -13.92 -1.06
C ASN A 36 -3.73 -13.07 -1.72
N TYR A 37 -4.61 -13.71 -2.49
CA TYR A 37 -5.79 -13.03 -3.00
C TYR A 37 -6.83 -12.87 -1.89
N GLN A 38 -7.39 -11.67 -1.77
CA GLN A 38 -8.44 -11.36 -0.80
C GLN A 38 -9.60 -10.59 -1.46
N ALA A 39 -10.78 -11.23 -1.48
CA ALA A 39 -11.96 -10.68 -2.15
C ALA A 39 -12.63 -9.54 -1.36
N GLU A 40 -12.56 -9.55 -0.04
CA GLU A 40 -13.30 -8.63 0.85
C GLU A 40 -12.40 -7.97 1.91
N GLY A 41 -12.82 -6.84 2.48
CA GLY A 41 -12.04 -6.08 3.48
C GLY A 41 -10.99 -5.13 2.90
N TYR A 42 -10.08 -4.64 3.74
CA TYR A 42 -8.95 -3.79 3.34
C TYR A 42 -7.73 -4.65 3.00
N VAL A 43 -7.00 -4.32 1.94
CA VAL A 43 -5.85 -5.11 1.44
C VAL A 43 -4.59 -4.27 1.29
N ASP A 44 -3.43 -4.91 1.15
CA ASP A 44 -2.17 -4.20 0.92
C ASP A 44 -2.10 -3.60 -0.49
N VAL A 45 -2.51 -4.38 -1.49
CA VAL A 45 -2.44 -3.99 -2.90
C VAL A 45 -3.79 -4.16 -3.59
N VAL A 46 -4.20 -3.17 -4.37
CA VAL A 46 -5.36 -3.22 -5.25
C VAL A 46 -4.88 -3.05 -6.68
N LEU A 47 -5.14 -4.04 -7.53
CA LEU A 47 -4.95 -3.90 -8.96
C LEU A 47 -6.26 -3.44 -9.58
N LEU A 48 -6.25 -2.24 -10.16
CA LEU A 48 -7.40 -1.60 -10.79
C LEU A 48 -7.26 -1.66 -12.31
N ASP A 49 -8.22 -2.30 -12.96
CA ASP A 49 -8.35 -2.27 -14.42
C ASP A 49 -8.69 -0.87 -14.93
N MET A 50 -7.88 -0.38 -15.87
CA MET A 50 -8.15 0.86 -16.57
C MET A 50 -9.10 0.60 -17.75
N ASP A 51 -10.38 0.87 -17.51
CA ASP A 51 -11.43 0.97 -18.52
C ASP A 51 -11.96 2.42 -18.65
N GLU A 52 -12.95 2.65 -19.50
CA GLU A 52 -13.53 3.98 -19.75
C GLU A 52 -14.04 4.68 -18.47
N HIS A 53 -14.31 3.93 -17.41
CA HIS A 53 -14.82 4.44 -16.13
C HIS A 53 -13.77 4.40 -15.01
N TYR A 54 -12.49 4.20 -15.30
CA TYR A 54 -11.46 3.99 -14.28
C TYR A 54 -11.35 5.14 -13.27
N LEU A 55 -11.57 6.40 -13.68
CA LEU A 55 -11.49 7.57 -12.80
C LEU A 55 -12.52 7.46 -11.65
N SER A 56 -13.73 7.02 -11.96
CA SER A 56 -14.78 6.80 -10.95
C SER A 56 -14.44 5.65 -10.00
N LYS A 57 -13.66 4.67 -10.47
CA LYS A 57 -13.23 3.50 -9.70
C LYS A 57 -11.95 3.74 -8.91
N LEU A 58 -11.18 4.79 -9.22
CA LEU A 58 -9.88 5.06 -8.62
C LEU A 58 -10.00 5.41 -7.13
N GLU A 59 -10.93 6.27 -6.76
CA GLU A 59 -11.16 6.61 -5.35
C GLU A 59 -11.67 5.41 -4.57
N TYR A 60 -12.55 4.61 -5.17
CA TYR A 60 -12.96 3.34 -4.59
C TYR A 60 -11.76 2.40 -4.38
N ALA A 61 -10.92 2.18 -5.39
CA ALA A 61 -9.72 1.36 -5.27
C ALA A 61 -8.75 1.86 -4.19
N ARG A 62 -8.58 3.18 -4.05
CA ARG A 62 -7.78 3.80 -2.97
C ARG A 62 -8.37 3.54 -1.58
N SER A 63 -9.68 3.46 -1.45
CA SER A 63 -10.34 3.10 -0.19
C SER A 63 -10.17 1.63 0.20
N LEU A 64 -9.90 0.76 -0.78
CA LEU A 64 -9.80 -0.69 -0.56
C LEU A 64 -8.41 -1.16 -0.15
N GLY A 65 -7.36 -0.36 -0.37
CA GLY A 65 -6.01 -0.78 0.01
C GLY A 65 -4.95 0.31 -0.02
N ARG A 66 -3.74 -0.06 0.39
CA ARG A 66 -2.64 0.88 0.63
C ARG A 66 -1.94 1.33 -0.66
N VAL A 67 -1.79 0.40 -1.59
CA VAL A 67 -1.13 0.61 -2.88
C VAL A 67 -2.09 0.27 -4.00
N VAL A 68 -2.24 1.17 -4.96
CA VAL A 68 -3.02 0.93 -6.18
C VAL A 68 -2.07 0.72 -7.35
N VAL A 69 -2.27 -0.38 -8.06
CA VAL A 69 -1.58 -0.73 -9.31
C VAL A 69 -2.58 -0.60 -10.44
N LEU A 70 -2.25 0.13 -11.48
CA LEU A 70 -3.12 0.28 -12.65
C LEU A 70 -2.86 -0.85 -13.65
N TYR A 71 -3.91 -1.44 -14.19
CA TYR A 71 -3.82 -2.51 -15.18
C TYR A 71 -4.38 -2.02 -16.52
N ALA A 72 -3.49 -1.66 -17.44
CA ALA A 72 -3.82 -0.82 -18.59
C ALA A 72 -3.18 -1.31 -19.89
N LYS A 73 -3.83 -1.07 -21.03
CA LYS A 73 -3.22 -1.30 -22.35
C LYS A 73 -2.28 -0.17 -22.72
N ASP A 74 -2.81 1.05 -22.71
CA ASP A 74 -2.09 2.28 -23.01
C ASP A 74 -2.05 3.18 -21.79
N VAL A 75 -0.96 3.93 -21.65
CA VAL A 75 -0.71 4.77 -20.48
C VAL A 75 -0.51 6.20 -20.97
N THR A 76 -1.46 7.08 -20.65
CA THR A 76 -1.35 8.51 -20.97
C THR A 76 -1.49 9.31 -19.68
N HIS A 77 -0.57 10.25 -19.46
CA HIS A 77 -0.60 11.22 -18.36
C HIS A 77 -0.67 10.63 -16.93
N LEU A 78 0.11 9.59 -16.63
CA LEU A 78 0.26 9.13 -15.25
C LEU A 78 1.37 9.89 -14.49
N PRO A 79 1.20 10.11 -13.17
CA PRO A 79 2.29 10.57 -12.32
C PRO A 79 3.50 9.65 -12.37
N VAL A 80 4.71 10.22 -12.22
CA VAL A 80 6.03 9.56 -12.39
C VAL A 80 6.23 8.32 -11.51
N ASN A 81 5.44 8.14 -10.44
CA ASN A 81 5.57 7.04 -9.48
C ASN A 81 4.37 6.08 -9.48
N THR A 82 3.59 6.04 -10.57
CA THR A 82 2.43 5.15 -10.65
C THR A 82 2.86 3.74 -11.00
N LEU A 83 2.46 2.75 -10.20
CA LEU A 83 2.67 1.35 -10.54
C LEU A 83 1.68 0.92 -11.61
N VAL A 84 2.20 0.35 -12.70
CA VAL A 84 1.39 -0.09 -13.84
C VAL A 84 1.76 -1.52 -14.24
N LEU A 85 0.74 -2.35 -14.44
CA LEU A 85 0.83 -3.62 -15.15
C LEU A 85 0.24 -3.44 -16.54
N HIS A 86 1.02 -3.72 -17.58
CA HIS A 86 0.54 -3.55 -18.96
C HIS A 86 -0.26 -4.77 -19.48
N LYS A 87 -1.28 -4.51 -20.28
CA LYS A 87 -2.06 -5.51 -21.03
C LYS A 87 -1.42 -5.79 -22.40
N PRO A 88 -1.37 -7.05 -22.87
CA PRO A 88 -1.68 -8.27 -22.11
C PRO A 88 -0.55 -8.61 -21.13
N ALA A 89 -0.91 -8.92 -19.87
CA ALA A 89 0.07 -9.30 -18.87
C ALA A 89 0.47 -10.77 -19.03
N ARG A 90 1.78 -11.06 -18.94
CA ARG A 90 2.28 -12.43 -18.77
C ARG A 90 2.63 -12.68 -17.31
N ALA A 91 2.79 -13.95 -16.94
CA ALA A 91 3.16 -14.33 -15.58
C ALA A 91 4.38 -13.57 -15.04
N ARG A 92 5.42 -13.40 -15.86
CA ARG A 92 6.62 -12.62 -15.48
C ARG A 92 6.33 -11.15 -15.18
N ASP A 93 5.39 -10.56 -15.92
CA ASP A 93 5.05 -9.14 -15.77
C ASP A 93 4.27 -8.94 -14.45
N VAL A 94 3.38 -9.90 -14.11
CA VAL A 94 2.71 -9.96 -12.80
C VAL A 94 3.71 -10.12 -11.65
N LEU A 95 4.73 -10.97 -11.80
CA LEU A 95 5.76 -11.14 -10.77
C LEU A 95 6.60 -9.89 -10.54
N SER A 96 7.00 -9.21 -11.62
CA SER A 96 7.68 -7.92 -11.51
C SER A 96 6.81 -6.87 -10.82
N MET A 97 5.50 -6.87 -11.10
CA MET A 97 4.54 -6.00 -10.41
C MET A 97 4.44 -6.30 -8.91
N LEU A 98 4.38 -7.58 -8.51
CA LEU A 98 4.36 -7.96 -7.10
C LEU A 98 5.64 -7.50 -6.37
N SER A 99 6.79 -7.66 -7.00
CA SER A 99 8.08 -7.17 -6.46
C SER A 99 8.09 -5.64 -6.31
N ALA A 100 7.62 -4.90 -7.33
CA ALA A 100 7.52 -3.45 -7.26
C ALA A 100 6.53 -2.99 -6.17
N ALA A 101 5.39 -3.67 -6.03
CA ALA A 101 4.41 -3.40 -4.99
C ALA A 101 4.98 -3.67 -3.58
N GLU A 102 5.80 -4.70 -3.41
CA GLU A 102 6.52 -4.97 -2.16
C GLU A 102 7.44 -3.81 -1.77
N VAL A 103 8.18 -3.26 -2.74
CA VAL A 103 9.05 -2.09 -2.51
C VAL A 103 8.22 -0.88 -2.06
N SER A 104 7.10 -0.60 -2.73
CA SER A 104 6.20 0.50 -2.35
C SER A 104 5.61 0.32 -0.95
N LEU A 105 5.14 -0.89 -0.61
CA LEU A 105 4.63 -1.20 0.73
C LEU A 105 5.70 -1.00 1.81
N ASN A 106 6.95 -1.40 1.53
CA ASN A 106 8.05 -1.24 2.45
C ASN A 106 8.44 0.24 2.62
N ALA A 107 8.39 1.05 1.56
CA ALA A 107 8.58 2.50 1.64
C ALA A 107 7.52 3.16 2.54
N LEU A 108 6.24 2.81 2.36
CA LEU A 108 5.14 3.29 3.20
C LEU A 108 5.30 2.89 4.67
N ASN A 109 5.73 1.66 4.94
CA ASN A 109 5.99 1.20 6.31
C ASN A 109 7.14 1.98 6.97
N LYS A 110 8.22 2.26 6.24
CA LYS A 110 9.35 3.07 6.75
C LYS A 110 8.90 4.50 7.06
N GLN A 111 8.07 5.10 6.20
CA GLN A 111 7.50 6.43 6.44
C GLN A 111 6.62 6.48 7.70
N ALA A 112 5.76 5.48 7.88
CA ALA A 112 4.91 5.37 9.08
C ALA A 112 5.74 5.22 10.36
N GLN A 113 6.81 4.43 10.32
CA GLN A 113 7.73 4.26 11.46
C GLN A 113 8.49 5.56 11.77
N ALA A 114 8.99 6.26 10.75
CA ALA A 114 9.67 7.54 10.92
C ALA A 114 8.74 8.60 11.53
N ALA A 115 7.50 8.71 11.06
CA ALA A 115 6.50 9.62 11.61
C ALA A 115 6.20 9.32 13.09
N THR A 116 6.07 8.03 13.45
CA THR A 116 5.83 7.60 14.83
C THR A 116 7.03 7.89 15.76
N HIS A 117 8.26 7.82 15.23
CA HIS A 117 9.46 8.12 16.00
C HIS A 117 9.64 9.62 16.27
N VAL A 118 9.22 10.49 15.35
CA VAL A 118 9.25 11.95 15.56
C VAL A 118 8.25 12.36 16.65
N THR A 119 7.07 11.76 16.72
CA THR A 119 6.08 12.08 17.76
C THR A 119 6.56 11.70 19.16
N LYS A 120 7.28 10.58 19.31
CA LYS A 120 7.84 10.15 20.61
C LYS A 120 8.99 11.02 21.12
N VAL A 121 9.72 11.71 20.23
CA VAL A 121 10.79 12.63 20.64
C VAL A 121 10.23 13.98 21.12
N VAL A 122 9.05 14.40 20.61
CA VAL A 122 8.42 15.67 21.01
C VAL A 122 7.76 15.60 22.40
N ASP A 123 7.31 14.43 22.87
CA ASP A 123 6.72 14.29 24.22
C ASP A 123 7.75 14.18 25.37
N ASN A 124 9.05 14.04 25.07
CA ASN A 124 10.11 13.94 26.09
C ASN A 124 10.78 15.29 26.45
N HIS A 125 10.21 16.42 26.04
CA HIS A 125 10.69 17.77 26.40
C HIS A 125 9.62 18.63 27.05
N ARG A 126 8.96 18.12 28.10
CA ARG A 126 8.42 18.97 29.17
C ARG A 126 9.35 18.91 30.39
N PRO A 127 10.15 19.94 30.69
CA PRO A 127 10.60 20.13 32.05
C PRO A 127 9.39 20.51 32.90
N LEU A 128 9.06 19.67 33.89
CA LEU A 128 8.32 20.09 35.07
C LEU A 128 9.09 21.25 35.69
N VAL A 129 8.53 22.46 35.64
CA VAL A 129 8.84 23.50 36.62
C VAL A 129 7.72 23.44 37.65
N VAL A 130 7.90 22.58 38.64
CA VAL A 130 7.22 22.69 39.93
C VAL A 130 8.20 23.44 40.80
N ASP A 131 8.00 24.75 40.94
CA ASP A 131 8.69 25.55 41.94
C ASP A 131 7.68 25.82 43.06
N GLU A 132 7.89 25.18 44.19
CA GLU A 132 7.02 25.21 45.34
C GLU A 132 7.86 25.59 46.58
N HIS A 133 7.33 26.54 47.36
CA HIS A 133 7.73 27.00 48.70
C HIS A 133 8.85 28.08 48.74
N LYS A 134 8.76 29.19 49.50
CA LYS A 134 8.04 29.45 50.76
C LYS A 134 8.18 30.93 51.21
N THR A 135 7.13 31.46 51.86
CA THR A 135 7.09 32.46 52.99
C THR A 135 7.69 33.89 52.81
N ALA A 136 7.26 34.98 53.47
CA ALA A 136 6.07 35.47 54.20
C ALA A 136 6.39 36.89 54.75
N PHE A 137 5.35 37.70 55.06
CA PHE A 137 5.29 38.94 55.89
C PHE A 137 5.75 40.29 55.28
N ALA A 138 4.83 41.25 55.11
CA ALA A 138 4.48 42.41 56.00
C ALA A 138 5.33 43.65 55.64
N TYR A 139 4.82 44.87 55.44
CA TYR A 139 3.74 45.65 56.08
C TYR A 139 2.97 46.48 55.04
#